data_AF-A0AAN6KF07-F1
#
_entry.id   AF-A0AAN6KF07-F1
#
_cell.length_a   1.000
_cell.length_b   1.000
_cell.length_c   1.000
_cell.angle_alpha   90.00
_cell.angle_beta   90.00
_cell.angle_gamma   90.00
#
_symmetry.space_group_name_H-M   'P 1'
#
loop_
_entity.id
_entity.type
_entity.pdbx_description
1 polymer ?
#
loop_
_entity_poly.entity_id
_entity_poly.type
_entity_poly.pdbx_seq_one_letter_code
_entity_poly.pdbx_strand_id
1 'polypeptide(L)'
;MAALTNKSLFYTEELGSMIRVAQVLGLTSTAFLAGKVFASSFTAVPAMLHAPAPLLAKQFKTVFDSDIYVNSIASVVATGVFSFFAYRDPNPGSRHQVLYTTAAALIAAAVPYSFIFLHPISRQLLQRADDLANTSLTDTAAESGIAKEETTHVLVDRWATLNLGRSLLCCVAALSATWAAVDRLEVVPAVGKIVGGANRMGH
;
A
#
# COMPACT_ATOMS: atom_id res chain seq x y z
N MET A 1 -0.48 35.78 4.54
CA MET A 1 0.76 36.28 5.16
C MET A 1 1.29 35.19 6.07
N ALA A 2 2.36 34.51 5.67
CA ALA A 2 3.01 33.49 6.51
C ALA A 2 4.02 34.21 7.41
N ALA A 3 3.97 33.95 8.72
CA ALA A 3 4.92 34.49 9.68
C ALA A 3 6.25 33.76 9.52
N LEU A 4 7.31 34.50 9.19
CA LEU A 4 8.67 33.99 9.08
C LEU A 4 9.31 34.07 10.47
N THR A 5 9.24 32.98 11.23
CA THR A 5 9.94 32.87 12.52
C THR A 5 11.41 32.57 12.26
N ASN A 6 12.27 33.56 12.50
CA ASN A 6 13.70 33.50 12.25
C ASN A 6 14.41 32.68 13.33
N LYS A 7 14.84 31.46 12.99
CA LYS A 7 15.92 30.73 13.67
C LYS A 7 16.84 30.09 12.61
N SER A 8 17.93 30.79 12.31
CA SER A 8 19.22 30.29 11.78
C SER A 8 19.20 29.31 10.59
N LEU A 9 19.55 29.84 9.41
CA LEU A 9 20.16 29.16 8.24
C LEU A 9 19.38 28.00 7.56
N PHE A 10 18.22 27.60 8.08
CA PHE A 10 17.36 26.61 7.44
C PHE A 10 15.93 27.13 7.45
N TYR A 11 15.33 27.33 6.27
CA TYR A 11 13.90 27.59 6.15
C TYR A 11 13.18 26.26 6.07
N THR A 12 12.60 25.78 7.16
CA THR A 12 11.60 24.72 7.04
C THR A 12 10.36 25.33 6.41
N GLU A 13 10.01 24.92 5.18
CA GLU A 13 8.74 25.30 4.58
C GLU A 13 7.63 24.78 5.50
N GLU A 14 6.91 25.67 6.19
CA GLU A 14 5.77 25.25 6.98
C GLU A 14 4.67 24.79 6.02
N LEU A 15 4.62 23.47 5.74
CA LEU A 15 3.49 22.88 5.04
C LEU A 15 2.21 23.26 5.81
N GLY A 16 1.25 23.86 5.11
CA GLY A 16 -0.06 24.15 5.68
C GLY A 16 -0.67 22.89 6.29
N SER A 17 -1.41 23.03 7.39
CA SER A 17 -1.89 21.91 8.22
C SER A 17 -2.60 20.83 7.40
N MET A 18 -3.42 21.22 6.40
CA MET A 18 -4.11 20.28 5.52
C MET A 18 -3.17 19.42 4.66
N ILE A 19 -2.04 19.98 4.22
CA ILE A 19 -1.04 19.24 3.44
C ILE A 19 -0.33 18.22 4.34
N ARG A 20 -0.05 18.58 5.59
CA ARG A 20 0.53 17.63 6.56
C ARG A 20 -0.44 16.49 6.87
N VAL A 21 -1.71 16.79 7.06
CA VAL A 21 -2.75 15.77 7.25
C VAL A 21 -2.81 14.83 6.04
N ALA A 22 -2.83 15.37 4.81
CA ALA A 22 -2.80 14.55 3.61
C ALA A 22 -1.54 13.65 3.54
N GLN A 23 -0.37 14.20 3.88
CA GLN A 23 0.88 13.45 3.91
C GLN A 23 0.84 12.29 4.91
N VAL A 24 0.39 12.57 6.14
CA VAL A 24 0.25 11.56 7.20
C VAL A 24 -0.74 10.48 6.77
N LEU A 25 -1.87 10.86 6.17
CA LEU A 25 -2.86 9.91 5.66
C LEU A 25 -2.25 8.99 4.59
N GLY A 26 -1.59 9.54 3.57
CA GLY A 26 -0.97 8.73 2.52
C GLY A 26 0.12 7.79 3.04
N LEU A 27 1.01 8.30 3.90
CA LEU A 27 2.09 7.49 4.50
C LEU A 27 1.52 6.38 5.38
N THR A 28 0.56 6.70 6.25
CA THR A 28 -0.06 5.73 7.16
C THR A 28 -0.84 4.66 6.39
N SER A 29 -1.66 5.06 5.41
CA SER A 29 -2.41 4.10 4.59
C SER A 29 -1.50 3.14 3.83
N THR A 30 -0.39 3.64 3.29
CA THR A 30 0.55 2.82 2.51
C THR A 30 1.37 1.90 3.40
N ALA A 31 1.88 2.39 4.54
CA ALA A 31 2.61 1.57 5.49
C ALA A 31 1.71 0.49 6.12
N PHE A 32 0.47 0.84 6.45
CA PHE A 32 -0.54 -0.12 6.93
C PHE A 32 -0.82 -1.19 5.87
N LEU A 33 -1.01 -0.81 4.61
CA LEU A 33 -1.22 -1.76 3.52
C LEU A 33 -0.03 -2.70 3.35
N ALA A 34 1.19 -2.16 3.32
CA ALA A 34 2.43 -2.94 3.19
C ALA A 34 2.56 -3.99 4.31
N GLY A 35 2.40 -3.55 5.57
CA GLY A 35 2.49 -4.42 6.73
C GLY A 35 1.39 -5.48 6.78
N LYS A 36 0.14 -5.11 6.50
CA LYS A 36 -0.99 -6.05 6.51
C LYS A 36 -0.87 -7.12 5.44
N VAL A 37 -0.52 -6.73 4.21
CA VAL A 37 -0.35 -7.66 3.08
C VAL A 37 0.87 -8.56 3.31
N PHE A 38 1.93 -8.05 3.93
CA PHE A 38 3.06 -8.88 4.35
C PHE A 38 2.63 -9.92 5.40
N ALA A 39 1.99 -9.46 6.48
CA ALA A 39 1.57 -10.30 7.59
C ALA A 39 0.58 -11.39 7.17
N SER A 40 -0.31 -11.12 6.21
CA SER A 40 -1.23 -12.12 5.69
C SER A 40 -0.48 -13.29 5.05
N SER A 41 0.58 -13.01 4.27
CA SER A 41 1.37 -14.05 3.60
C SER A 41 2.40 -14.71 4.52
N PHE A 42 3.06 -13.94 5.38
CA PHE A 42 4.22 -14.42 6.14
C PHE A 42 3.85 -15.01 7.51
N THR A 43 2.72 -14.59 8.09
CA THR A 43 2.30 -15.02 9.42
C THR A 43 0.96 -15.76 9.37
N ALA A 44 -0.06 -15.16 8.77
CA ALA A 44 -1.41 -15.71 8.82
C ALA A 44 -1.54 -17.00 8.00
N VAL A 45 -1.07 -17.01 6.75
CA VAL A 45 -1.19 -18.19 5.88
C VAL A 45 -0.46 -19.41 6.45
N PRO A 46 0.83 -19.34 6.88
CA PRO A 46 1.49 -20.49 7.48
C PRO A 46 0.73 -21.07 8.69
N ALA A 47 0.13 -20.22 9.52
CA ALA A 47 -0.71 -20.68 10.63
C ALA A 47 -2.01 -21.35 10.15
N MET A 48 -2.65 -20.80 9.10
CA MET A 48 -3.86 -21.36 8.51
C MET A 48 -3.63 -22.72 7.85
N LEU A 49 -2.46 -22.96 7.25
CA LEU A 49 -2.12 -24.21 6.55
C LEU A 49 -2.10 -25.46 7.47
N HIS A 50 -2.17 -25.28 8.79
CA HIS A 50 -2.35 -26.39 9.73
C HIS A 50 -3.82 -26.86 9.86
N ALA A 51 -4.77 -26.09 9.33
CA ALA A 51 -6.19 -26.43 9.38
C ALA A 51 -6.57 -27.47 8.31
N PRO A 52 -7.53 -28.37 8.58
CA PRO A 52 -8.10 -29.24 7.55
C PRO A 52 -8.71 -28.43 6.40
N ALA A 53 -8.76 -29.00 5.19
CA ALA A 53 -9.14 -28.27 3.97
C ALA A 53 -10.49 -27.52 4.04
N PRO A 54 -11.58 -28.10 4.60
CA PRO A 54 -12.85 -27.36 4.72
C PRO A 54 -12.73 -26.14 5.64
N LEU A 55 -11.99 -26.27 6.75
CA LEU A 55 -11.72 -25.17 7.67
C LEU A 55 -10.80 -24.11 7.04
N LEU A 56 -9.75 -24.54 6.34
CA LEU A 56 -8.82 -23.67 5.62
C LEU A 56 -9.55 -22.80 4.59
N ALA A 57 -10.40 -23.40 3.76
CA ALA A 57 -11.17 -22.69 2.75
C ALA A 57 -12.10 -21.63 3.38
N LYS A 58 -12.78 -21.99 4.48
CA LYS A 58 -13.65 -21.09 5.23
C LYS A 58 -12.87 -19.93 5.89
N GLN A 59 -11.71 -20.21 6.47
CA GLN A 59 -10.84 -19.18 7.05
C GLN A 59 -10.34 -18.22 5.97
N PHE A 60 -9.91 -18.76 4.82
CA PHE A 60 -9.49 -17.95 3.68
C PHE A 60 -10.60 -17.04 3.17
N LYS A 61 -11.82 -17.58 2.97
CA LYS A 61 -12.98 -16.79 2.55
C LYS A 61 -13.27 -15.64 3.52
N THR A 62 -13.22 -15.93 4.82
CA THR A 62 -13.44 -14.92 5.88
C THR A 62 -12.41 -13.78 5.81
N VAL A 63 -11.13 -14.14 5.66
CA VAL A 63 -10.04 -13.16 5.51
C VAL A 63 -10.23 -12.36 4.21
N PHE A 64 -10.52 -13.02 3.10
CA PHE A 64 -10.70 -12.37 1.81
C PHE A 64 -11.85 -11.35 1.81
N ASP A 65 -13.02 -11.73 2.33
CA ASP A 65 -14.21 -10.89 2.36
C ASP A 65 -14.00 -9.66 3.27
N SER A 66 -13.25 -9.80 4.37
CA SER A 66 -12.92 -8.68 5.26
C SER A 66 -11.85 -7.74 4.66
N ASP A 67 -10.94 -8.27 3.85
CA ASP A 67 -9.78 -7.50 3.36
C ASP A 67 -10.01 -6.74 2.05
N ILE A 68 -10.93 -7.20 1.19
CA ILE A 68 -11.07 -6.66 -0.17
C ILE A 68 -11.39 -5.15 -0.18
N TYR A 69 -12.28 -4.70 0.71
CA TYR A 69 -12.67 -3.30 0.81
C TYR A 69 -11.59 -2.45 1.46
N VAL A 70 -10.97 -2.96 2.54
CA VAL A 70 -9.90 -2.26 3.26
C VAL A 70 -8.71 -2.00 2.34
N ASN A 71 -8.30 -3.00 1.57
CA ASN A 71 -7.19 -2.87 0.62
C ASN A 71 -7.52 -1.86 -0.49
N SER A 72 -8.74 -1.88 -1.01
CA SER A 72 -9.16 -0.99 -2.10
C SER A 72 -9.21 0.46 -1.64
N ILE A 73 -9.82 0.73 -0.48
CA ILE A 73 -9.91 2.09 0.07
C ILE A 73 -8.51 2.63 0.39
N ALA A 74 -7.67 1.85 1.07
CA ALA A 74 -6.30 2.26 1.40
C ALA A 74 -5.47 2.57 0.13
N SER A 75 -5.62 1.76 -0.92
CA SER A 75 -4.91 1.95 -2.19
C SER A 75 -5.35 3.22 -2.91
N VAL A 76 -6.66 3.51 -2.92
CA VAL A 76 -7.21 4.75 -3.53
C VAL A 76 -6.71 5.98 -2.79
N VAL A 77 -6.75 5.97 -1.45
CA VAL A 77 -6.25 7.08 -0.62
C VAL A 77 -4.76 7.30 -0.87
N ALA A 78 -3.94 6.25 -0.78
CA ALA A 78 -2.50 6.34 -1.00
C ALA A 78 -2.17 6.86 -2.40
N THR A 79 -2.79 6.30 -3.44
CA THR A 79 -2.56 6.72 -4.83
C THR A 79 -2.97 8.17 -5.04
N GLY A 80 -4.14 8.58 -4.55
CA GLY A 80 -4.62 9.96 -4.68
C GLY A 80 -3.70 10.95 -3.98
N VAL A 81 -3.29 10.65 -2.74
CA VAL A 81 -2.35 11.50 -1.99
C VAL A 81 -1.02 11.59 -2.73
N PHE A 82 -0.37 10.48 -3.07
CA PHE A 82 0.96 10.53 -3.68
C PHE A 82 0.94 11.16 -5.07
N SER A 83 -0.12 10.94 -5.86
CA SER A 83 -0.32 11.62 -7.14
C SER A 83 -0.46 13.13 -6.95
N PHE A 84 -1.23 13.57 -5.94
CA PHE A 84 -1.31 14.98 -5.59
C PHE A 84 0.05 15.57 -5.20
N PHE A 85 0.82 14.86 -4.37
CA PHE A 85 2.16 15.27 -3.94
C PHE A 85 3.17 15.38 -5.09
N ALA A 86 3.09 14.49 -6.09
CA ALA A 86 3.90 14.54 -7.30
C ALA A 86 3.48 15.66 -8.26
N TYR A 87 2.17 15.89 -8.41
CA TYR A 87 1.62 16.93 -9.29
C TYR A 87 1.93 18.34 -8.78
N ARG A 88 1.87 18.56 -7.45
CA ARG A 88 2.11 19.88 -6.85
C ARG A 88 3.60 20.28 -6.79
N ASP A 89 4.52 19.41 -7.20
CA ASP A 89 5.95 19.71 -7.11
C ASP A 89 6.31 20.82 -8.10
N PRO A 90 6.88 21.96 -7.64
CA PRO A 90 7.20 23.08 -8.53
C PRO A 90 8.34 22.77 -9.50
N ASN A 91 9.14 21.73 -9.25
CA ASN A 91 10.32 21.40 -10.04
C ASN A 91 10.11 20.04 -10.75
N PRO A 92 9.73 20.04 -12.05
CA PRO A 92 9.63 18.82 -12.83
C PRO A 92 10.94 18.03 -12.82
N GLY A 93 10.87 16.73 -12.57
CA GLY A 93 12.03 15.84 -12.48
C GLY A 93 12.80 15.94 -11.16
N SER A 94 12.30 16.69 -10.16
CA SER A 94 12.90 16.68 -8.83
C SER A 94 12.86 15.27 -8.21
N ARG A 95 13.79 14.99 -7.31
CA ARG A 95 13.82 13.72 -6.55
C ARG A 95 12.49 13.48 -5.83
N HIS A 96 11.92 14.53 -5.24
CA HIS A 96 10.64 14.50 -4.54
C HIS A 96 9.52 14.08 -5.48
N GLN A 97 9.38 14.72 -6.64
CA GLN A 97 8.38 14.35 -7.65
C GLN A 97 8.56 12.89 -8.08
N VAL A 98 9.78 12.49 -8.45
CA VAL A 98 10.07 11.13 -8.91
C VAL A 98 9.64 10.10 -7.86
N LEU A 99 10.02 10.29 -6.59
CA LEU A 99 9.69 9.35 -5.52
C LEU A 99 8.18 9.25 -5.24
N TYR A 100 7.44 10.36 -5.24
CA TYR A 100 5.98 10.32 -5.09
C TYR A 100 5.28 9.72 -6.31
N THR A 101 5.77 9.99 -7.53
CA THR A 101 5.28 9.35 -8.75
C THR A 101 5.53 7.85 -8.71
N THR A 102 6.73 7.41 -8.30
CA THR A 102 7.06 6.00 -8.11
C THR A 102 6.13 5.36 -7.08
N ALA A 103 5.90 6.00 -5.93
CA ALA A 103 5.00 5.49 -4.91
C ALA A 103 3.56 5.34 -5.42
N ALA A 104 3.04 6.38 -6.10
CA ALA A 104 1.71 6.35 -6.70
C ALA A 104 1.59 5.24 -7.76
N ALA A 105 2.59 5.12 -8.65
CA ALA A 105 2.61 4.12 -9.71
C ALA A 105 2.66 2.70 -9.17
N LEU A 106 3.44 2.43 -8.11
CA LEU A 106 3.55 1.10 -7.50
C LEU A 106 2.25 0.67 -6.81
N ILE A 107 1.58 1.57 -6.08
CA ILE A 107 0.27 1.27 -5.47
C ILE A 107 -0.80 1.10 -6.56
N ALA A 108 -0.79 1.95 -7.58
CA ALA A 108 -1.69 1.80 -8.72
C ALA A 108 -1.46 0.46 -9.45
N ALA A 109 -0.21 0.04 -9.63
CA ALA A 109 0.17 -1.23 -10.26
C ALA A 109 -0.19 -2.46 -9.40
N ALA A 110 -0.33 -2.32 -8.08
CA ALA A 110 -0.79 -3.40 -7.22
C ALA A 110 -2.22 -3.87 -7.57
N VAL A 111 -3.06 -2.99 -8.15
CA VAL A 111 -4.42 -3.31 -8.59
C VAL A 111 -4.43 -4.29 -9.78
N PRO A 112 -3.85 -3.97 -10.95
CA PRO A 112 -3.79 -4.92 -12.07
C PRO A 112 -2.96 -6.16 -11.72
N TYR A 113 -1.93 -6.04 -10.88
CA TYR A 113 -1.22 -7.22 -10.35
C TYR A 113 -2.18 -8.19 -9.64
N SER A 114 -3.01 -7.67 -8.73
CA SER A 114 -3.98 -8.47 -7.99
C SER A 114 -5.00 -9.12 -8.91
N PHE A 115 -5.47 -8.39 -9.93
CA PHE A 115 -6.42 -8.91 -10.90
C PHE A 115 -5.83 -10.05 -11.76
N ILE A 116 -4.57 -9.92 -12.19
CA ILE A 116 -3.92 -10.91 -13.06
C ILE A 116 -3.52 -12.16 -12.28
N PHE A 117 -2.90 -11.99 -11.10
CA PHE A 117 -2.25 -13.10 -10.40
C PHE A 117 -3.05 -13.66 -9.22
N LEU A 118 -3.70 -12.80 -8.43
CA LEU A 118 -4.39 -13.23 -7.21
C LEU A 118 -5.85 -13.61 -7.47
N HIS A 119 -6.56 -12.85 -8.31
CA HIS A 119 -7.99 -13.03 -8.54
C HIS A 119 -8.36 -14.44 -9.05
N PRO A 120 -7.63 -15.06 -10.00
CA PRO A 120 -7.96 -16.41 -10.45
C PRO A 120 -7.88 -17.45 -9.32
N ILE A 121 -6.88 -17.33 -8.44
CA ILE A 121 -6.67 -18.25 -7.31
C ILE A 121 -7.71 -17.97 -6.21
N SER A 122 -7.97 -16.70 -5.90
CA SER A 122 -9.00 -16.31 -4.95
C SER A 122 -10.38 -16.84 -5.36
N ARG A 123 -10.73 -16.78 -6.66
CA ARG A 123 -12.00 -17.36 -7.14
C ARG A 123 -12.09 -18.86 -6.93
N GLN A 124 -11.02 -19.61 -7.21
CA GLN A 124 -10.98 -21.05 -6.97
C GLN A 124 -11.13 -21.37 -5.48
N LEU A 125 -10.43 -20.64 -4.61
CA LEU A 125 -10.52 -20.82 -3.15
C LEU A 125 -11.90 -20.49 -2.59
N LEU A 126 -12.56 -19.44 -3.12
CA LEU A 126 -13.92 -19.10 -2.75
C LEU A 126 -14.91 -20.17 -3.19
N GLN A 127 -14.76 -20.72 -4.41
CA GLN A 127 -15.58 -21.85 -4.87
C GLN A 127 -15.39 -23.07 -3.97
N ARG A 128 -14.15 -23.40 -3.58
CA ARG A 128 -13.90 -24.50 -2.63
C ARG A 128 -14.51 -24.26 -1.26
N ALA A 129 -14.55 -23.01 -0.79
CA ALA A 129 -15.23 -22.68 0.46
C ALA A 129 -16.75 -22.94 0.38
N ASP A 130 -17.35 -22.70 -0.78
CA ASP A 130 -18.76 -22.98 -1.03
C ASP A 130 -19.02 -24.48 -1.20
N ASP A 131 -18.18 -25.18 -1.98
CA ASP A 131 -18.29 -26.64 -2.21
C ASP A 131 -18.14 -27.45 -0.92
N LEU A 132 -17.23 -27.02 -0.03
CA LEU A 132 -16.95 -27.66 1.25
C LEU A 132 -17.83 -27.15 2.40
N ALA A 133 -18.80 -26.27 2.13
CA ALA A 133 -19.62 -25.65 3.18
C ALA A 133 -20.42 -26.66 4.02
N ASN A 134 -20.79 -27.79 3.41
CA ASN A 134 -21.54 -28.87 4.07
C ASN A 134 -20.64 -30.03 4.54
N THR A 135 -19.35 -29.99 4.24
CA THR A 135 -18.38 -31.01 4.67
C THR A 135 -18.00 -30.76 6.13
N SER A 136 -17.75 -31.83 6.89
CA SER A 136 -17.25 -31.68 8.27
C SER A 136 -15.94 -30.90 8.27
N LEU A 137 -15.84 -29.88 9.14
CA LEU A 137 -14.64 -29.02 9.25
C LEU A 137 -13.38 -29.78 9.69
N THR A 138 -13.55 -30.99 10.24
CA THR A 138 -12.46 -31.86 10.70
C THR A 138 -12.16 -33.00 9.74
N ASP A 139 -12.81 -33.05 8.57
CA ASP A 139 -12.59 -34.12 7.60
C ASP A 139 -11.23 -33.97 6.91
N THR A 140 -10.26 -34.78 7.33
CA THR A 140 -8.92 -34.85 6.73
C THR A 140 -8.90 -35.58 5.40
N ALA A 141 -9.96 -36.32 5.05
CA ALA A 141 -10.08 -37.01 3.77
C ALA A 141 -10.77 -36.15 2.69
N ALA A 142 -11.17 -34.91 3.01
CA ALA A 142 -11.84 -34.00 2.07
C ALA A 142 -11.02 -33.72 0.77
N GLU A 143 -9.70 -33.94 0.80
CA GLU A 143 -8.82 -33.81 -0.37
C GLU A 143 -8.38 -35.16 -0.98
N SER A 144 -8.86 -36.29 -0.45
CA SER A 144 -8.55 -37.64 -0.93
C SER A 144 -9.16 -37.88 -2.31
N GLY A 145 -8.43 -37.54 -3.37
CA GLY A 145 -8.85 -37.69 -4.76
C GLY A 145 -8.75 -36.42 -5.59
N ILE A 146 -8.41 -35.29 -4.97
CA ILE A 146 -8.11 -34.04 -5.68
C ILE A 146 -6.63 -34.10 -6.12
N ALA A 147 -6.35 -33.65 -7.34
CA ALA A 147 -4.98 -33.49 -7.83
C ALA A 147 -4.19 -32.61 -6.85
N LYS A 148 -2.95 -33.00 -6.52
CA LYS A 148 -2.15 -32.34 -5.47
C LYS A 148 -2.04 -30.82 -5.70
N GLU A 149 -1.89 -30.42 -6.95
CA GLU A 149 -1.77 -29.04 -7.42
C GLU A 149 -3.06 -28.22 -7.25
N GLU A 150 -4.20 -28.88 -7.11
CA GLU A 150 -5.53 -28.28 -6.95
C GLU A 150 -6.09 -28.42 -5.52
N THR A 151 -5.25 -28.86 -4.58
CA THR A 151 -5.61 -28.89 -3.16
C THR A 151 -5.74 -27.47 -2.62
N THR A 152 -6.61 -27.30 -1.62
CA THR A 152 -6.83 -26.03 -0.93
C THR A 152 -5.52 -25.52 -0.32
N HIS A 153 -4.73 -26.42 0.26
CA HIS A 153 -3.41 -26.11 0.82
C HIS A 153 -2.47 -25.49 -0.22
N VAL A 154 -2.31 -26.14 -1.38
CA VAL A 154 -1.43 -25.64 -2.44
C VAL A 154 -1.95 -24.33 -3.03
N LEU A 155 -3.26 -24.18 -3.20
CA LEU A 155 -3.85 -22.94 -3.70
C LEU A 155 -3.65 -21.77 -2.71
N VAL A 156 -3.83 -22.00 -1.41
CA VAL A 156 -3.59 -20.97 -0.37
C VAL A 156 -2.11 -20.60 -0.31
N ASP A 157 -1.20 -21.58 -0.35
CA ASP A 157 0.24 -21.35 -0.33
C ASP A 157 0.71 -20.56 -1.57
N ARG A 158 0.21 -20.93 -2.75
CA ARG A 158 0.47 -20.21 -3.99
C ARG A 158 -0.08 -18.79 -3.96
N TRP A 159 -1.30 -18.61 -3.44
CA TRP A 159 -1.88 -17.29 -3.23
C TRP A 159 -0.98 -16.43 -2.33
N ALA A 160 -0.48 -16.99 -1.23
CA ALA A 160 0.38 -16.28 -0.29
C ALA A 160 1.71 -15.86 -0.93
N THR A 161 2.30 -16.74 -1.73
CA THR A 161 3.54 -16.48 -2.48
C THR A 161 3.36 -15.31 -3.46
N LEU A 162 2.27 -15.29 -4.21
CA LEU A 162 1.97 -14.16 -5.12
C LEU A 162 1.61 -12.89 -4.32
N ASN A 163 0.90 -13.03 -3.20
CA ASN A 163 0.54 -11.90 -2.37
C ASN A 163 1.77 -11.25 -1.70
N LEU A 164 2.85 -12.00 -1.49
CA LEU A 164 4.18 -11.47 -1.11
C LEU A 164 4.76 -10.53 -2.19
N GLY A 165 4.58 -10.84 -3.47
CA GLY A 165 4.94 -9.94 -4.56
C GLY A 165 4.18 -8.60 -4.49
N ARG A 166 2.88 -8.65 -4.17
CA ARG A 166 2.07 -7.45 -3.91
C ARG A 166 2.55 -6.67 -2.69
N SER A 167 2.94 -7.37 -1.61
CA SER A 167 3.53 -6.74 -0.43
C SER A 167 4.79 -5.97 -0.79
N LEU A 168 5.67 -6.54 -1.62
CA LEU A 168 6.90 -5.87 -2.06
C LEU A 168 6.61 -4.56 -2.78
N LEU A 169 5.62 -4.52 -3.69
CA LEU A 169 5.19 -3.29 -4.35
C LEU A 169 4.77 -2.22 -3.33
N CYS A 170 3.97 -2.62 -2.33
CA CYS A 170 3.49 -1.72 -1.28
C CYS A 170 4.63 -1.23 -0.38
N CYS A 171 5.58 -2.10 -0.03
CA CYS A 171 6.77 -1.75 0.75
C CYS A 171 7.65 -0.72 0.03
N VAL A 172 7.96 -0.96 -1.25
CA VAL A 172 8.78 -0.03 -2.04
C VAL A 172 8.06 1.32 -2.21
N ALA A 173 6.73 1.31 -2.39
CA ALA A 173 5.95 2.53 -2.42
C ALA A 173 6.01 3.30 -1.08
N ALA A 174 5.83 2.60 0.05
CA ALA A 174 5.91 3.20 1.38
C ALA A 174 7.29 3.81 1.64
N LEU A 175 8.37 3.09 1.30
CA LEU A 175 9.74 3.59 1.43
C LEU A 175 9.98 4.80 0.53
N SER A 176 9.53 4.77 -0.72
CA SER A 176 9.69 5.89 -1.67
C SER A 176 8.99 7.15 -1.18
N ALA A 177 7.71 7.03 -0.76
CA ALA A 177 6.94 8.17 -0.25
C ALA A 177 7.52 8.70 1.07
N THR A 178 7.97 7.81 1.95
CA THR A 178 8.62 8.20 3.22
C THR A 178 9.93 8.93 2.95
N TRP A 179 10.74 8.41 2.03
CA TRP A 179 11.99 9.06 1.64
C TRP A 179 11.74 10.45 1.06
N ALA A 180 10.74 10.59 0.20
CA ALA A 180 10.35 11.89 -0.35
C ALA A 180 9.84 12.86 0.73
N ALA A 181 9.16 12.35 1.75
CA ALA A 181 8.71 13.16 2.87
C ALA A 181 9.87 13.68 3.73
N VAL A 182 10.88 12.85 3.98
CA VAL A 182 12.04 13.18 4.82
C VAL A 182 13.02 14.10 4.08
N ASP A 183 13.33 13.82 2.80
CA ASP A 183 14.27 14.60 1.98
C ASP A 183 13.85 16.07 1.87
N ARG A 184 12.53 16.36 1.81
CA ARG A 184 12.00 17.74 1.81
C ARG A 184 12.25 18.49 3.11
N LEU A 185 12.42 17.80 4.24
CA LEU A 185 12.76 18.44 5.52
C LEU A 185 14.24 18.85 5.56
N GLU A 186 15.11 18.17 4.82
CA GLU A 186 16.56 18.39 4.83
C GLU A 186 17.01 19.45 3.82
N VAL A 187 16.30 19.63 2.70
CA VAL A 187 16.77 20.44 1.57
C VAL A 187 15.85 21.63 1.27
N VAL A 188 16.08 22.77 1.94
CA VAL A 188 15.64 24.09 1.45
C VAL A 188 16.86 25.00 1.34
N PRO A 189 17.49 25.11 0.16
CA PRO A 189 18.57 26.07 -0.07
C PRO A 189 18.00 27.48 0.03
N ALA A 190 18.66 28.35 0.80
CA ALA A 190 18.29 29.76 1.02
C ALA A 190 18.35 30.65 -0.25
N VAL A 191 18.49 30.09 -1.45
CA VAL A 191 18.87 30.80 -2.68
C VAL A 191 17.65 31.23 -3.52
N GLY A 192 16.42 30.86 -3.14
CA GLY A 192 15.25 31.00 -4.02
C GLY A 192 14.31 32.20 -3.81
N LYS A 193 14.60 33.17 -2.94
CA LYS A 193 13.75 34.38 -2.79
C LYS A 193 14.55 35.65 -2.52
N ILE A 194 15.28 36.11 -3.53
CA ILE A 194 15.60 37.53 -3.69
C ILE A 194 15.02 37.99 -5.03
N VAL A 195 13.71 38.23 -5.09
CA VAL A 195 13.12 39.06 -6.16
C VAL A 195 11.97 39.88 -5.58
N GLY A 196 12.19 41.20 -5.48
CA GLY A 196 11.13 42.19 -5.70
C GLY A 196 10.43 42.83 -4.49
N GLY A 197 11.10 43.03 -3.36
CA GLY A 197 10.54 43.83 -2.24
C GLY A 197 10.75 45.35 -2.35
N ALA A 198 11.38 45.85 -3.42
CA ALA A 198 11.95 47.20 -3.45
C ALA A 198 11.08 48.31 -4.08
N ASN A 199 9.81 48.05 -4.48
CA ASN A 199 8.92 49.08 -5.04
C ASN A 199 7.69 49.36 -4.17
N ARG A 200 7.93 49.57 -2.87
CA ARG A 200 6.96 50.23 -2.00
C ARG A 200 7.73 51.21 -1.14
N MET A 201 7.91 52.44 -1.66
CA MET A 201 8.07 53.72 -0.99
C MET A 201 8.74 54.71 -1.97
N GLY A 202 7.97 55.66 -2.52
CA GLY A 202 8.54 56.80 -3.25
C GLY A 202 7.64 57.39 -4.35
N HIS A 203 6.84 58.39 -3.94
CA HIS A 203 6.08 59.39 -4.71
C HIS A 203 4.83 58.94 -5.48
#